data_AF-A0A3S1D7G7-F1
#
_entry.id   AF-A0A3S1D7G7-F1
#
_cell.length_a   1.000
_cell.length_b   1.000
_cell.length_c   1.000
_cell.angle_alpha   90.00
_cell.angle_beta   90.00
_cell.angle_gamma   90.00
#
_symmetry.space_group_name_H-M   'P 1'
#
loop_
_entity.id
_entity.type
_entity.pdbx_description
1 polymer ?
#
loop_
_entity_poly.entity_id
_entity_poly.type
_entity_poly.pdbx_seq_one_letter_code
_entity_poly.pdbx_strand_id
1 'polypeptide(L)' 'MNRNYLFLFLFSVLMTFSGLASLPPVDRDESRFVQATKQMVETSDYVDIRFQDASRYKKPIGIY' A
#
# COMPACT_ATOMS: atom_id res chain seq x y z
N MET A 1 -18.16 -16.12 21.03
CA MET A 1 -18.41 -15.00 20.09
C MET A 1 -19.70 -15.30 19.34
N ASN A 2 -20.76 -14.51 19.51
CA ASN A 2 -22.05 -14.81 18.84
C ASN A 2 -21.89 -14.72 17.31
N ARG A 3 -22.51 -15.66 16.58
CA ARG A 3 -22.50 -15.74 15.11
C ARG A 3 -22.81 -14.40 14.43
N ASN A 4 -23.70 -13.59 15.03
CA ASN A 4 -24.09 -12.29 14.50
C ASN A 4 -22.94 -11.28 14.50
N TYR A 5 -22.07 -11.30 15.53
CA TYR A 5 -20.90 -10.43 15.57
C TYR A 5 -19.86 -10.81 14.52
N LEU A 6 -19.72 -12.12 14.21
CA LEU A 6 -18.85 -12.56 13.13
C LEU A 6 -19.35 -12.07 11.77
N PHE A 7 -20.65 -12.15 11.53
CA PHE A 7 -21.24 -11.61 10.30
C PHE A 7 -21.09 -10.10 10.18
N LEU A 8 -21.35 -9.35 11.26
CA LEU A 8 -21.13 -7.90 11.25
C LEU A 8 -19.67 -7.54 11.02
N PHE A 9 -18.74 -8.24 11.67
CA PHE A 9 -17.31 -8.04 11.47
C PHE A 9 -16.90 -8.27 10.01
N LEU A 10 -17.29 -9.41 9.43
CA LEU A 10 -16.99 -9.72 8.03
C LEU A 10 -17.61 -8.72 7.07
N PHE A 11 -18.86 -8.33 7.32
CA PHE A 11 -19.55 -7.32 6.52
C PHE A 11 -18.83 -5.97 6.57
N SER A 12 -18.42 -5.51 7.76
CA SER A 12 -17.65 -4.29 7.93
C SER A 12 -16.31 -4.35 7.19
N VAL A 13 -15.57 -5.45 7.30
CA VAL A 13 -14.29 -5.63 6.59
C VAL A 13 -14.49 -5.56 5.08
N LEU A 14 -15.51 -6.23 4.53
CA LEU A 14 -15.80 -6.20 3.10
C LEU A 14 -16.13 -4.79 2.60
N MET A 15 -16.98 -4.06 3.34
CA MET A 15 -17.32 -2.68 2.99
C MET A 15 -16.11 -1.75 3.05
N THR A 16 -15.29 -1.85 4.09
CA THR A 16 -14.06 -1.04 4.24
C THR A 16 -13.05 -1.36 3.14
N PHE A 17 -12.85 -2.65 2.82
CA PHE A 17 -11.90 -3.06 1.79
C PHE A 17 -12.31 -2.59 0.40
N SER A 18 -13.59 -2.73 0.04
CA SER A 18 -14.11 -2.25 -1.24
C SER A 18 -13.97 -0.73 -1.38
N GLY A 19 -14.22 0.01 -0.30
CA GLY A 19 -14.00 1.46 -0.27
C GLY A 19 -12.54 1.83 -0.49
N LEU A 20 -11.62 1.15 0.21
CA LEU A 20 -10.18 1.39 0.10
C LEU A 20 -9.65 1.10 -1.32
N ALA A 21 -10.12 0.03 -1.96
CA ALA A 21 -9.69 -0.34 -3.32
C ALA A 21 -10.19 0.61 -4.41
N SER A 22 -11.26 1.36 -4.15
CA SER A 22 -11.86 2.27 -5.14
C SER A 22 -11.36 3.71 -5.02
N LEU A 23 -10.67 4.05 -3.93
CA LEU A 23 -10.16 5.39 -3.69
C LEU A 23 -8.93 5.66 -4.57
N PRO A 24 -8.92 6.75 -5.36
CA PRO A 24 -7.73 7.16 -6.06
C PRO A 24 -6.68 7.67 -5.06
N PRO A 25 -5.38 7.65 -5.44
CA PRO A 25 -4.33 8.26 -4.62
C PRO A 25 -4.67 9.73 -4.32
N VAL A 26 -4.68 10.08 -3.04
CA VAL A 26 -5.05 11.43 -2.58
C VAL A 26 -3.82 12.33 -2.52
N ASP A 27 -2.68 11.75 -2.14
CA ASP A 27 -1.39 12.44 -2.13
C ASP A 27 -0.51 11.96 -3.29
N ARG A 28 0.24 12.89 -3.88
CA ARG A 28 1.30 12.59 -4.85
C ARG A 28 2.30 11.59 -4.29
N ASP A 29 2.59 11.66 -2.98
CA ASP A 29 3.57 10.77 -2.37
C ASP A 29 3.09 9.32 -2.29
N GLU A 30 1.78 9.03 -2.26
CA GLU A 30 1.23 7.67 -2.30
C GLU A 30 1.58 6.95 -3.60
N SER A 31 1.25 7.55 -4.75
CA SER A 31 1.60 7.01 -6.08
C SER A 31 3.10 6.74 -6.23
N ARG A 32 3.89 7.59 -5.57
CA ARG A 32 5.34 7.61 -5.57
C ARG A 32 5.94 6.52 -4.69
N PHE A 33 5.31 6.23 -3.55
CA PHE A 33 5.66 5.09 -2.71
C PHE A 33 5.32 3.80 -3.44
N VAL A 34 4.09 3.64 -3.91
CA VAL A 34 3.63 2.46 -4.67
C VAL A 34 4.54 2.15 -5.86
N GLN A 35 4.93 3.17 -6.63
CA GLN A 35 5.83 2.98 -7.76
C GLN A 35 7.23 2.53 -7.35
N ALA A 36 7.80 3.10 -6.28
CA ALA A 36 9.12 2.70 -5.79
C ALA A 36 9.11 1.27 -5.24
N THR A 37 8.08 0.91 -4.46
CA THR A 37 7.86 -0.47 -3.98
C THR A 37 7.75 -1.45 -5.14
N LYS A 38 6.98 -1.08 -6.17
CA LYS A 38 6.85 -1.90 -7.38
C LYS A 38 8.19 -2.13 -8.06
N GLN A 39 9.02 -1.09 -8.20
CA GLN A 39 10.36 -1.21 -8.76
C GLN A 39 11.27 -2.11 -7.92
N MET A 40 11.23 -1.99 -6.59
CA MET A 40 11.99 -2.86 -5.68
C MET A 40 11.60 -4.33 -5.83
N VAL A 41 10.31 -4.61 -5.99
CA VAL A 41 9.80 -5.97 -6.26
C VAL A 41 10.26 -6.46 -7.64
N GLU A 42 10.22 -5.62 -8.67
CA GLU A 42 10.64 -5.95 -10.03
C GLU A 42 12.16 -6.20 -10.14
N THR A 43 12.98 -5.42 -9.43
CA THR A 43 14.44 -5.58 -9.42
C THR A 43 14.92 -6.61 -8.40
N SER A 44 14.05 -7.05 -7.49
CA SER A 44 14.41 -7.84 -6.30
C SER A 44 15.44 -7.16 -5.39
N ASP A 45 15.59 -5.84 -5.51
CA ASP A 45 16.43 -5.03 -4.63
C ASP A 45 15.55 -4.28 -3.63
N TYR A 46 15.46 -4.84 -2.43
CA TYR A 46 14.69 -4.29 -1.32
C TYR A 46 15.52 -3.39 -0.41
N VAL A 47 16.72 -2.98 -0.83
CA VAL A 47 17.57 -2.06 -0.05
C VAL A 47 17.70 -0.74 -0.78
N ASP A 48 17.90 -0.77 -2.10
CA ASP A 48 17.99 0.45 -2.91
C ASP A 48 16.61 0.95 -3.37
N ILE A 49 16.11 1.97 -2.68
CA ILE A 49 14.84 2.62 -3.01
C ILE A 49 15.06 3.53 -4.21
N ARG A 50 14.50 3.14 -5.35
CA ARG A 50 14.51 3.94 -6.58
C ARG A 50 13.10 4.40 -6.94
N PHE A 51 13.02 5.60 -7.49
CA PHE A 51 11.82 6.09 -8.16
C PHE A 51 12.22 6.50 -9.57
N GLN A 52 11.77 5.72 -10.56
CA GLN A 52 12.20 5.83 -11.95
C GLN A 52 13.73 5.69 -12.04
N ASP A 53 14.43 6.71 -12.54
CA ASP A 53 15.88 6.67 -12.71
C ASP A 53 16.67 7.16 -11.48
N ALA A 54 16.00 7.81 -10.51
CA ALA A 54 16.65 8.46 -9.37
C ALA A 54 16.47 7.68 -8.06
N SER A 55 17.52 7.66 -7.23
CA SER A 55 17.45 7.12 -5.87
C SER A 55 16.64 8.04 -4.95
N ARG A 56 15.81 7.46 -4.07
CA ARG A 56 14.90 8.20 -3.20
C ARG A 56 15.07 7.82 -1.72
N TYR A 57 16.11 8.35 -1.09
CA TYR A 57 16.40 8.16 0.34
C TYR A 57 15.68 9.17 1.25
N LYS A 58 14.39 9.42 1.00
CA LYS A 58 13.59 10.38 1.79
C LYS A 58 12.96 9.78 3.04
N LYS A 59 12.83 8.45 3.08
CA LYS A 59 12.20 7.68 4.16
C LYS A 59 12.93 6.34 4.30
N PRO A 60 12.88 5.67 5.46
CA PRO A 60 13.44 4.34 5.62
C PRO A 60 12.67 3.29 4.81
N ILE A 61 13.34 2.16 4.57
CA ILE A 61 12.84 1.06 3.72
C ILE A 61 11.47 0.52 4.14
N GLY A 62 11.18 0.46 5.44
CA GLY A 62 9.93 -0.13 5.94
C GLY A 62 8.66 0.70 5.71
N ILE A 63 8.76 1.85 5.04
CA ILE A 63 7.61 2.69 4.66
C ILE A 63 7.24 2.52 3.18
N TYR A 64 8.20 2.10 2.35
CA TYR A 64 7.98 1.81 0.94
C TYR A 64 7.49 0.38 0.81
#